data_AF-A0A846E5P6-F1
#
_entry.id   AF-A0A846E5P6-F1
#
_cell.length_a   1.000
_cell.length_b   1.000
_cell.length_c   1.000
_cell.angle_alpha   90.00
_cell.angle_beta   90.00
_cell.angle_gamma   90.00
#
_symmetry.space_group_name_H-M   'P 1'
#
loop_
_entity.id
_entity.type
_entity.pdbx_description
1 polymer ?
#
loop_
_entity_poly.entity_id
_entity_poly.type
_entity_poly.pdbx_seq_one_letter_code
_entity_poly.pdbx_strand_id
1 'polypeptide(L)'
;MQEALDITVGTIKVTVLIETILAAFEIDEILYELRDHIVPLNCGRWDYIFSLSKKFRNQPNYLLPNRSSVGMTCHFMRSYSLQVIKTCHRRGALVIGDYTQLKEGYKEIEKFAHVEEH
;
A
#
# COMPACT_ATOMS: atom_id res chain seq x y z
N MET A 1 -7.98 19.91 14.50
CA MET A 1 -6.85 20.69 13.93
C MET A 1 -7.34 21.74 12.93
N GLN A 2 -7.99 21.36 11.83
CA GLN A 2 -8.50 22.34 10.85
C GLN A 2 -9.58 23.26 11.42
N GLU A 3 -10.51 22.73 12.22
CA GLU A 3 -11.52 23.54 12.93
C GLU A 3 -10.89 24.58 13.86
N ALA A 4 -9.80 24.22 14.56
CA ALA A 4 -9.08 25.13 15.45
C ALA A 4 -8.35 26.26 14.70
N LEU A 5 -8.18 26.12 13.37
CA LEU A 5 -7.54 27.09 12.48
C LEU A 5 -8.54 27.73 11.50
N ASP A 6 -9.84 27.46 11.63
CA ASP A 6 -10.90 27.92 10.72
C ASP A 6 -10.66 27.54 9.24
N ILE A 7 -10.15 26.33 9.00
CA ILE A 7 -9.90 25.79 7.66
C ILE A 7 -10.97 24.76 7.32
N THR A 8 -11.59 24.86 6.14
CA THR A 8 -12.58 23.90 5.63
C THR A 8 -12.03 22.47 5.60
N VAL A 9 -12.74 21.50 6.19
CA VAL A 9 -12.36 20.08 6.17
C VAL A 9 -12.10 19.59 4.74
N GLY A 10 -11.06 18.78 4.58
CA GLY A 10 -10.61 18.31 3.28
C GLY A 10 -9.77 19.31 2.49
N THR A 11 -9.48 20.50 3.01
CA THR A 11 -8.49 21.41 2.40
C THR A 11 -7.07 20.82 2.43
N ILE A 12 -6.70 20.19 3.54
CA ILE A 12 -5.41 19.50 3.65
C ILE A 12 -5.50 18.20 2.84
N LYS A 13 -4.54 17.97 1.94
CA LYS A 13 -4.43 16.71 1.20
C LYS A 13 -3.22 15.92 1.69
N VAL A 14 -3.36 14.61 1.82
CA VAL A 14 -2.32 13.75 2.39
C VAL A 14 -1.99 12.58 1.47
N THR A 15 -0.73 12.17 1.45
CA THR A 15 -0.32 10.89 0.87
C THR A 15 0.12 10.00 2.01
N VAL A 16 -0.33 8.74 2.01
CA VAL A 16 -0.01 7.79 3.07
C VAL A 16 1.01 6.78 2.57
N LEU A 17 2.10 6.63 3.31
CA LEU A 17 3.09 5.58 3.09
C LEU A 17 2.57 4.29 3.73
N ILE A 18 2.30 3.26 2.93
CA ILE A 18 1.95 1.94 3.46
C ILE A 18 3.24 1.19 3.75
N GLU A 19 3.96 1.59 4.78
CA GLU A 19 5.33 1.10 5.04
C GLU A 19 5.44 0.23 6.30
N THR A 20 4.30 -0.22 6.84
CA THR A 20 4.28 -1.20 7.92
C THR A 20 3.48 -2.42 7.51
N ILE A 21 3.89 -3.59 8.02
CA ILE A 21 3.19 -4.84 7.72
C ILE A 21 1.72 -4.79 8.14
N LEU A 22 1.40 -4.15 9.26
CA LEU A 22 0.03 -4.04 9.74
C LEU A 22 -0.81 -3.10 8.86
N ALA A 23 -0.24 -1.96 8.43
CA ALA A 23 -0.93 -1.05 7.52
C ALA A 23 -1.32 -1.73 6.20
N ALA A 24 -0.53 -2.72 5.73
CA ALA A 24 -0.89 -3.49 4.54
C ALA A 24 -2.15 -4.37 4.72
N PHE A 25 -2.58 -4.65 5.95
CA PHE A 25 -3.85 -5.36 6.23
C PHE A 25 -5.03 -4.41 6.47
N GLU A 26 -4.78 -3.11 6.67
CA GLU A 26 -5.78 -2.11 7.06
C GLU A 26 -5.96 -1.03 5.97
N ILE A 27 -5.68 -1.37 4.71
CA ILE A 27 -5.65 -0.40 3.60
C ILE A 27 -7.04 0.21 3.36
N ASP A 28 -8.10 -0.60 3.46
CA ASP A 28 -9.48 -0.13 3.30
C ASP A 28 -9.87 0.83 4.43
N GLU A 29 -9.48 0.51 5.66
CA GLU A 29 -9.73 1.30 6.86
C GLU A 29 -8.97 2.62 6.81
N ILE A 30 -7.69 2.60 6.41
CA ILE A 30 -6.87 3.81 6.21
C ILE A 30 -7.53 4.75 5.18
N LEU A 31 -7.97 4.20 4.04
CA LEU A 31 -8.67 4.98 3.02
C LEU A 31 -10.00 5.51 3.52
N TYR A 32 -10.74 4.71 4.30
CA TYR A 32 -12.00 5.13 4.89
C TYR A 32 -11.82 6.28 5.87
N GLU A 33 -10.88 6.18 6.81
CA GLU A 33 -10.63 7.21 7.81
C GLU A 33 -10.15 8.53 7.22
N LEU A 34 -9.44 8.48 6.09
CA LEU A 34 -8.85 9.66 5.44
C LEU A 34 -9.61 10.12 4.18
N ARG A 35 -10.82 9.60 3.94
CA ARG A 35 -11.62 9.84 2.73
C ARG A 35 -11.87 11.32 2.41
N ASP A 36 -11.92 12.18 3.43
CA ASP A 36 -12.16 13.62 3.26
C ASP A 36 -10.90 14.37 2.74
N HIS A 37 -9.71 13.74 2.80
CA HIS A 37 -8.41 14.41 2.62
C HIS A 37 -7.60 13.93 1.41
N ILE A 38 -8.24 13.42 0.34
CA ILE A 38 -7.63 12.83 -0.90
C ILE A 38 -6.32 12.08 -0.64
N VAL A 39 -6.35 10.75 -0.77
CA VAL A 39 -5.29 9.90 -0.24
C VAL A 39 -4.66 9.04 -1.33
N PRO A 40 -3.60 9.50 -2.01
CA PRO A 40 -2.72 8.58 -2.71
C PRO A 40 -2.04 7.67 -1.69
N LEU A 41 -1.98 6.37 -1.98
CA LEU A 41 -1.16 5.44 -1.19
C LEU A 41 0.16 5.19 -1.88
N ASN A 42 1.24 5.12 -1.10
CA ASN A 42 2.57 4.83 -1.59
C ASN A 42 3.10 3.50 -1.07
N CYS A 43 3.76 2.74 -1.94
CA CYS A 43 4.42 1.50 -1.57
C CYS A 43 5.89 1.72 -1.14
N GLY A 44 6.17 1.68 0.16
CA GLY A 44 7.52 1.76 0.72
C GLY A 44 8.27 0.43 0.68
N ARG A 45 9.56 0.44 0.30
CA ARG A 45 10.40 -0.78 0.28
C ARG A 45 11.09 -1.01 1.62
N TRP A 46 11.93 -0.08 2.05
CA TRP A 46 12.86 -0.32 3.16
C TRP A 46 12.15 -0.37 4.51
N ASP A 47 11.27 0.59 4.78
CA ASP A 47 10.52 0.63 6.03
C ASP A 47 9.53 -0.54 6.15
N TYR A 48 8.98 -1.04 5.04
CA TYR A 48 8.15 -2.24 5.03
C TYR A 48 8.94 -3.50 5.39
N ILE A 49 10.12 -3.71 4.79
CA ILE A 49 11.03 -4.83 5.13
C ILE A 49 11.48 -4.74 6.59
N PHE A 50 11.76 -3.52 7.07
CA PHE A 50 12.10 -3.27 8.46
C PHE A 50 10.94 -3.58 9.41
N SER A 51 9.71 -3.22 9.04
CA SER A 51 8.50 -3.53 9.78
C SER A 51 8.28 -5.03 9.89
N LEU A 52 8.51 -5.78 8.81
CA LEU A 52 8.50 -7.26 8.82
C LEU A 52 9.55 -7.82 9.80
N SER A 53 10.79 -7.35 9.70
CA SER A 53 11.87 -7.75 10.62
C SER A 53 11.48 -7.55 12.08
N LYS A 54 10.89 -6.38 12.40
CA LYS A 54 10.43 -6.05 13.74
C LYS A 54 9.27 -6.93 14.19
N LYS A 55 8.27 -7.14 13.33
CA LYS A 55 7.06 -7.90 13.67
C LYS A 55 7.38 -9.38 13.93
N PHE A 56 8.29 -9.95 13.15
CA PHE A 56 8.62 -11.37 13.22
C PHE A 56 9.92 -11.67 13.97
N ARG A 57 10.52 -10.70 14.66
CA ARG A 57 11.82 -10.85 15.37
C ARG A 57 11.88 -12.02 16.37
N ASN A 58 10.74 -12.44 16.91
CA ASN A 58 10.63 -13.54 17.88
C ASN A 58 10.28 -14.89 17.23
N GLN A 59 10.18 -14.95 15.90
CA GLN A 59 9.91 -16.17 15.15
C GLN A 59 11.24 -16.75 14.66
N PRO A 60 11.78 -17.81 15.30
CA PRO A 60 13.12 -18.31 15.00
C PRO A 60 13.27 -18.83 13.56
N ASN A 61 12.17 -19.21 12.92
CA ASN A 61 12.15 -19.67 11.53
C ASN A 61 11.95 -18.52 10.51
N TYR A 62 11.87 -17.27 10.98
CA TYR A 62 11.67 -16.11 10.13
C TYR A 62 12.97 -15.33 9.96
N LEU A 63 13.74 -15.70 8.93
CA LEU A 63 14.95 -15.01 8.53
C LEU A 63 14.69 -14.28 7.22
N LEU A 64 14.84 -12.96 7.24
CA LEU A 64 14.81 -12.18 6.01
C LEU A 64 16.14 -12.32 5.27
N PRO A 65 16.13 -12.37 3.93
CA PRO A 65 17.35 -12.32 3.14
C PRO A 65 18.13 -11.03 3.41
N ASN A 66 19.36 -10.97 2.92
CA ASN A 66 20.08 -9.70 2.88
C ASN A 66 19.20 -8.63 2.21
N ARG A 67 19.04 -7.49 2.87
CA ARG A 67 18.19 -6.38 2.42
C ARG A 67 18.43 -6.02 0.94
N SER A 68 19.68 -6.08 0.46
CA SER A 68 20.01 -5.74 -0.94
C SER A 68 19.41 -6.70 -1.96
N SER A 69 19.17 -7.97 -1.60
CA SER A 69 18.57 -8.97 -2.47
C SER A 69 17.03 -8.97 -2.44
N VAL A 70 16.41 -8.25 -1.50
CA VAL A 70 14.96 -8.14 -1.38
C VAL A 70 14.44 -7.04 -2.32
N GLY A 71 14.19 -7.39 -3.58
CA GLY A 71 13.59 -6.49 -4.58
C GLY A 71 12.05 -6.39 -4.47
N MET A 72 11.48 -5.38 -5.14
CA MET A 72 10.02 -5.17 -5.21
C MET A 72 9.26 -6.30 -5.94
N THR A 73 9.96 -7.15 -6.68
CA THR A 73 9.40 -8.30 -7.42
C THR A 73 9.37 -9.60 -6.61
N CYS A 74 10.02 -9.67 -5.45
CA CYS A 74 9.98 -10.88 -4.62
C CYS A 74 8.57 -11.12 -4.08
N HIS A 75 8.21 -12.38 -3.81
CA HIS A 75 6.82 -12.80 -3.57
C HIS A 75 6.06 -11.94 -2.55
N PHE A 76 6.63 -11.68 -1.38
CA PHE A 76 5.93 -10.91 -0.34
C PHE A 76 5.82 -9.43 -0.69
N MET A 77 6.86 -8.82 -1.29
CA MET A 77 6.82 -7.42 -1.74
C MET A 77 5.85 -7.22 -2.90
N ARG A 78 5.78 -8.17 -3.82
CA ARG A 78 4.83 -8.19 -4.93
C ARG A 78 3.40 -8.36 -4.43
N SER A 79 3.17 -9.25 -3.46
CA SER A 79 1.84 -9.46 -2.87
C SER A 79 1.34 -8.19 -2.17
N TYR A 80 2.22 -7.58 -1.38
CA TYR A 80 1.99 -6.31 -0.72
C TYR A 80 1.62 -5.19 -1.70
N SER A 81 2.43 -4.95 -2.74
CA SER A 81 2.15 -3.87 -3.70
C SER A 81 0.87 -4.13 -4.50
N LEU A 82 0.64 -5.38 -4.92
CA LEU A 82 -0.58 -5.76 -5.62
C LEU A 82 -1.82 -5.54 -4.76
N GLN A 83 -1.76 -5.84 -3.46
CA GLN A 83 -2.88 -5.60 -2.54
C GLN A 83 -3.20 -4.10 -2.44
N VAL A 84 -2.18 -3.24 -2.29
CA VAL A 84 -2.36 -1.78 -2.30
C VAL A 84 -2.99 -1.31 -3.61
N ILE A 85 -2.46 -1.77 -4.75
CA ILE A 85 -2.96 -1.40 -6.08
C ILE A 85 -4.43 -1.81 -6.26
N LYS A 86 -4.76 -3.06 -5.92
CA LYS A 86 -6.13 -3.59 -6.04
C LYS A 86 -7.11 -2.85 -5.14
N THR A 87 -6.76 -2.62 -3.87
CA THR A 87 -7.64 -1.92 -2.93
C THR A 87 -7.84 -0.46 -3.33
N CYS A 88 -6.78 0.26 -3.70
CA CYS A 88 -6.91 1.63 -4.16
C CYS A 88 -7.75 1.75 -5.43
N HIS A 89 -7.51 0.89 -6.42
CA HIS A 89 -8.29 0.88 -7.65
C HIS A 89 -9.79 0.67 -7.35
N ARG A 90 -10.12 -0.33 -6.52
CA ARG A 90 -11.50 -0.60 -6.09
C ARG A 90 -12.15 0.59 -5.38
N ARG A 91 -11.38 1.38 -4.63
CA ARG A 91 -11.86 2.56 -3.87
C ARG A 91 -11.77 3.87 -4.65
N GLY A 92 -11.31 3.85 -5.91
CA GLY A 92 -11.09 5.06 -6.71
C GLY A 92 -9.95 5.95 -6.19
N ALA A 93 -9.03 5.39 -5.39
CA ALA A 93 -7.85 6.08 -4.87
C ALA A 93 -6.64 5.91 -5.79
N LEU A 94 -5.73 6.90 -5.78
CA LEU A 94 -4.50 6.85 -6.54
C LEU A 94 -3.43 6.01 -5.82
N VAL A 95 -2.53 5.40 -6.59
CA VAL A 95 -1.36 4.70 -6.06
C VAL A 95 -0.09 5.27 -6.67
N ILE A 96 0.90 5.48 -5.81
CA ILE A 96 2.25 5.89 -6.16
C ILE A 96 3.18 4.71 -5.86
N GLY A 97 4.03 4.34 -6.81
CA GLY A 97 4.94 3.22 -6.64
C GLY A 97 5.91 3.08 -7.79
N ASP A 98 6.75 2.05 -7.73
CA ASP A 98 7.65 1.71 -8.83
C ASP A 98 6.85 1.41 -10.10
N TYR A 99 7.31 1.95 -11.23
CA TYR A 99 6.62 1.82 -12.52
C TYR A 99 6.37 0.35 -12.90
N THR A 100 7.33 -0.53 -12.63
CA THR A 100 7.22 -1.96 -12.95
C THR A 100 6.09 -2.60 -12.15
N GLN A 101 6.00 -2.27 -10.85
CA GLN A 101 4.94 -2.78 -9.99
C GLN A 101 3.56 -2.25 -10.39
N LEU A 102 3.44 -0.96 -10.66
CA LEU A 102 2.17 -0.36 -11.10
C LEU A 102 1.71 -1.01 -12.41
N LYS A 103 2.61 -1.15 -13.38
CA LYS A 103 2.33 -1.80 -14.67
C LYS A 103 1.87 -3.25 -14.50
N GLU A 104 2.51 -4.02 -13.62
CA GLU A 104 2.07 -5.39 -13.33
C GLU A 104 0.72 -5.44 -12.61
N GLY A 105 0.50 -4.54 -11.65
CA GLY A 105 -0.75 -4.50 -10.88
C GLY A 105 -1.96 -4.14 -11.73
N TYR A 106 -1.86 -3.13 -12.59
CA TYR A 106 -2.95 -2.78 -13.49
C TYR A 106 -3.25 -3.88 -14.51
N LYS A 107 -2.22 -4.55 -15.05
CA LYS A 107 -2.42 -5.72 -15.92
C LYS A 107 -3.15 -6.86 -15.23
N GLU A 108 -2.91 -7.08 -13.93
CA GLU A 108 -3.68 -8.08 -13.19
C GLU A 108 -5.13 -7.64 -12.99
N ILE A 109 -5.37 -6.38 -12.61
CA ILE A 109 -6.73 -5.84 -12.45
C ILE A 109 -7.54 -6.00 -13.74
N GLU A 110 -6.98 -5.62 -14.89
CA GLU A 110 -7.65 -5.74 -16.19
C GLU A 110 -8.06 -7.19 -16.51
N LYS A 111 -7.22 -8.17 -16.17
CA LYS A 111 -7.57 -9.59 -16.35
C LYS A 111 -8.77 -10.01 -15.51
N PHE A 112 -8.95 -9.45 -14.31
CA PHE A 112 -10.10 -9.77 -13.46
C PHE A 112 -11.37 -9.07 -13.94
N ALA A 113 -11.28 -7.84 -14.47
CA ALA A 113 -12.42 -7.14 -15.05
C ALA A 113 -13.06 -7.92 -16.21
N HIS A 114 -12.25 -8.59 -17.03
CA HIS A 114 -12.74 -9.43 -18.13
C HIS A 114 -13.34 -10.78 -17.69
N VAL A 115 -13.15 -11.19 -16.42
CA VAL A 115 -13.71 -12.45 -15.90
C VAL A 115 -15.08 -12.22 -15.26
N GLU A 116 -15.41 -11.00 -14.83
CA GLU A 116 -16.72 -10.65 -14.24
C GLU A 116 -17.80 -10.32 -15.28
N GLU A 117 -17.47 -10.29 -16.58
CA GLU A 117 -18.41 -10.04 -17.69
C GLU A 117 -19.00 -11.33 -18.33
N HIS A 118 -18.80 -12.50 -17.71
CA HIS A 118 -19.32 -13.81 -18.17
C HIS A 118 -20.05 -14.56 -17.05
#